data_AF-A0A3D0ZY22-F1
#
_entry.id   AF-A0A3D0ZY22-F1
#
_cell.length_a   1.000
_cell.length_b   1.000
_cell.length_c   1.000
_cell.angle_alpha   90.00
_cell.angle_beta   90.00
_cell.angle_gamma   90.00
#
_symmetry.space_group_name_H-M   'P 1'
#
loop_
_entity.id
_entity.type
_entity.pdbx_description
1 polymer ?
#
loop_
_entity_poly.entity_id
_entity_poly.type
_entity_poly.pdbx_seq_one_letter_code
_entity_poly.pdbx_strand_id
1 'polypeptide(L)'
;MFCQTKKLTADKIHDFPSEKGKDNLAIFSQAKSLHMPTPALPSRPGDRQLWANLPGAGATHAIANTVRDLTGFNLVIAADTQGAEQITNELKFFLSDELTILSLPDWETLIYDKFSPHQDIISERLGVLNQLVMSERGLLVIPATTLLQRLAPPEFILGNSLVLETSQKFDINQMRRKLQEAAYHSVETVIEHGEYAVRGSIMDIFPMGSKIPYRIDLFDDEIDSLRTFDPETQRSTQQVEQIALLPAREFPLDDRTIKHFQNNWYMRFDSEGRNCPIYRDMSSGIAPAGIDYYLPL
;
A
#
# COMPACT_ATOMS: atom_id res chain seq x y z
N MET A 1 -53.79 -3.85 -12.20
CA MET A 1 -53.44 -5.18 -12.75
C MET A 1 -52.88 -5.99 -11.60
N PHE A 2 -53.68 -6.94 -11.10
CA PHE A 2 -53.44 -7.74 -9.88
C PHE A 2 -52.50 -8.93 -10.15
N CYS A 3 -51.65 -9.28 -9.17
CA CYS A 3 -51.42 -10.65 -8.65
C CYS A 3 -50.28 -10.60 -7.61
N GLN A 4 -50.54 -10.51 -6.30
CA GLN A 4 -50.79 -11.61 -5.33
C GLN A 4 -49.81 -12.80 -5.35
N THR A 5 -49.16 -12.93 -4.19
CA THR A 5 -48.25 -13.95 -3.65
C THR A 5 -48.82 -15.37 -3.54
N LYS A 6 -47.96 -16.40 -3.64
CA LYS A 6 -48.12 -17.66 -2.90
C LYS A 6 -46.78 -18.22 -2.41
N LYS A 7 -46.68 -18.33 -1.08
CA LYS A 7 -45.78 -19.23 -0.34
C LYS A 7 -46.17 -20.68 -0.66
N LEU A 8 -45.18 -21.56 -0.78
CA LEU A 8 -45.36 -23.01 -0.65
C LEU A 8 -44.42 -23.52 0.44
N THR A 9 -45.05 -24.03 1.50
CA THR A 9 -44.49 -24.72 2.65
C THR A 9 -44.06 -26.14 2.30
N ALA A 10 -43.12 -26.64 3.11
CA ALA A 10 -42.68 -28.02 3.15
C ALA A 10 -43.84 -29.00 3.40
N ASP A 11 -43.87 -30.09 2.63
CA ASP A 11 -44.02 -31.47 3.11
C ASP A 11 -44.23 -32.42 1.92
N LYS A 12 -43.25 -33.31 1.70
CA LYS A 12 -43.44 -34.75 1.46
C LYS A 12 -42.08 -35.41 1.19
N ILE A 13 -41.52 -35.94 2.27
CA ILE A 13 -40.52 -37.00 2.27
C ILE A 13 -41.22 -38.30 1.85
N HIS A 14 -40.63 -39.00 0.89
CA HIS A 14 -40.67 -40.45 0.59
C HIS A 14 -40.71 -40.70 -0.92
N ASP A 15 -39.53 -40.83 -1.53
CA ASP A 15 -39.08 -42.09 -2.12
C ASP A 15 -37.77 -41.86 -2.89
N PHE A 16 -36.69 -42.48 -2.40
CA PHE A 16 -35.46 -42.67 -3.16
C PHE A 16 -35.64 -43.89 -4.06
N PRO A 17 -35.30 -43.78 -5.35
CA PRO A 17 -34.56 -44.82 -6.04
C PRO A 17 -33.11 -44.35 -6.17
N SER A 18 -32.25 -45.09 -5.50
CA SER A 18 -30.81 -45.11 -5.74
C SER A 18 -30.48 -45.34 -7.22
N GLU A 19 -29.31 -44.85 -7.62
CA GLU A 19 -28.63 -45.12 -8.89
C GLU A 19 -29.11 -44.32 -10.11
N LYS A 20 -28.49 -43.16 -10.31
CA LYS A 20 -27.83 -42.74 -11.57
C LYS A 20 -27.06 -41.43 -11.38
N GLY A 21 -26.17 -41.43 -10.39
CA GLY A 21 -25.14 -40.41 -10.22
C GLY A 21 -23.83 -40.85 -10.86
N LYS A 22 -23.75 -40.87 -12.20
CA LYS A 22 -22.47 -41.04 -12.92
C LYS A 22 -22.34 -40.25 -14.23
N ASP A 23 -23.42 -39.66 -14.75
CA ASP A 23 -23.39 -39.11 -16.12
C ASP A 23 -23.10 -37.60 -16.23
N ASN A 24 -23.01 -36.86 -15.11
CA ASN A 24 -22.68 -35.42 -15.13
C ASN A 24 -21.18 -35.10 -14.94
N LEU A 25 -20.32 -36.13 -14.78
CA LEU A 25 -18.85 -35.97 -14.70
C LEU A 25 -18.15 -36.15 -16.05
N ALA A 26 -18.88 -36.52 -17.11
CA ALA A 26 -18.32 -36.84 -18.42
C ALA A 26 -18.28 -35.67 -19.42
N ILE A 27 -18.68 -34.45 -19.02
CA ILE A 27 -18.60 -33.26 -19.91
C ILE A 27 -17.25 -32.52 -19.76
N PHE A 28 -16.43 -32.84 -18.74
CA PHE A 28 -15.11 -32.24 -18.56
C PHE A 28 -13.95 -33.04 -19.19
N SER A 29 -14.18 -34.21 -19.79
CA SER A 29 -13.08 -35.06 -20.32
C SER A 29 -12.65 -34.74 -21.76
N GLN A 30 -13.24 -33.71 -22.39
CA GLN A 30 -12.78 -33.16 -23.68
C GLN A 30 -12.30 -31.71 -23.56
N ALA A 31 -11.74 -31.31 -22.41
CA ALA A 31 -10.80 -30.21 -22.42
C ALA A 31 -9.56 -30.68 -23.20
N LYS A 32 -9.60 -30.49 -24.53
CA LYS A 32 -8.42 -30.37 -25.38
C LYS A 32 -7.42 -29.57 -24.56
N SER A 33 -6.27 -30.17 -24.22
CA SER A 33 -5.29 -29.52 -23.34
C SER A 33 -5.18 -28.06 -23.76
N LEU A 34 -5.55 -27.14 -22.87
CA LEU A 34 -5.36 -25.72 -23.11
C LEU A 34 -3.84 -25.51 -23.06
N HIS A 35 -3.18 -25.87 -24.14
CA HIS A 35 -1.82 -25.46 -24.41
C HIS A 35 -1.93 -23.98 -24.77
N MET A 36 -1.98 -23.15 -23.74
CA MET A 36 -1.81 -21.72 -23.94
C MET A 36 -0.38 -21.56 -24.46
N PRO A 37 -0.19 -21.01 -25.67
CA PRO A 37 1.14 -20.80 -26.19
C PRO A 37 1.91 -19.93 -25.20
N THR A 38 3.10 -20.39 -24.79
CA THR A 38 4.00 -19.56 -24.00
C THR A 38 4.32 -18.33 -24.84
N PRO A 39 4.02 -17.12 -24.36
CA PRO A 39 4.24 -15.94 -25.17
C PRO A 39 5.74 -15.74 -25.42
N ALA A 40 6.09 -15.22 -26.60
CA ALA A 40 7.47 -14.88 -26.88
C ALA A 40 7.96 -13.77 -25.93
N LEU A 41 9.14 -13.97 -25.34
CA LEU A 41 9.78 -12.98 -24.49
C LEU A 41 10.42 -11.86 -25.34
N PRO A 42 10.46 -10.62 -24.84
CA PRO A 42 11.16 -9.54 -25.52
C PRO A 42 12.66 -9.84 -25.62
N SER A 43 13.22 -9.60 -26.81
CA SER A 43 14.62 -9.94 -27.13
C SER A 43 15.58 -8.74 -27.02
N ARG A 44 15.04 -7.51 -27.01
CA ARG A 44 15.80 -6.26 -27.00
C ARG A 44 15.00 -5.11 -26.38
N PRO A 45 15.66 -4.03 -25.94
CA PRO A 45 14.97 -2.82 -25.48
C PRO A 45 14.00 -2.28 -26.54
N GLY A 46 12.77 -1.98 -26.11
CA GLY A 46 11.70 -1.46 -26.98
C GLY A 46 11.00 -2.51 -27.86
N ASP A 47 11.32 -3.79 -27.71
CA ASP A 47 10.59 -4.89 -28.35
C ASP A 47 9.14 -4.94 -27.82
N ARG A 48 8.17 -5.03 -28.74
CA ARG A 48 6.74 -5.03 -28.42
C ARG A 48 6.13 -6.32 -28.93
N GLN A 49 5.57 -7.10 -28.02
CA GLN A 49 4.90 -8.35 -28.32
C GLN A 49 3.40 -8.21 -28.05
N LEU A 50 2.56 -8.76 -28.92
CA LEU A 50 1.11 -8.78 -28.75
C LEU A 50 0.68 -10.20 -28.43
N TRP A 51 0.11 -10.40 -27.24
CA TRP A 51 -0.48 -11.68 -26.87
C TRP A 51 -1.99 -11.56 -27.05
N ALA A 52 -2.58 -12.44 -27.86
CA ALA A 52 -3.99 -12.38 -28.24
C ALA A 52 -4.66 -13.74 -27.98
N ASN A 53 -6.00 -13.75 -27.99
CA ASN A 53 -6.82 -14.95 -27.80
C ASN A 53 -6.62 -15.61 -26.41
N LEU A 54 -6.60 -14.78 -25.37
CA LEU A 54 -6.44 -15.20 -23.97
C LEU A 54 -7.77 -14.99 -23.22
N PRO A 55 -8.66 -16.00 -23.19
CA PRO A 55 -9.96 -15.86 -22.53
C PRO A 55 -9.84 -15.94 -21.00
N GLY A 56 -10.70 -15.22 -20.28
CA GLY A 56 -10.75 -15.23 -18.81
C GLY A 56 -9.41 -14.84 -18.19
N ALA A 57 -8.95 -15.62 -17.20
CA ALA A 57 -7.65 -15.46 -16.54
C ALA A 57 -6.45 -15.85 -17.43
N GLY A 58 -6.64 -16.09 -18.74
CA GLY A 58 -5.57 -16.48 -19.65
C GLY A 58 -4.45 -15.45 -19.77
N ALA A 59 -4.79 -14.15 -19.68
CA ALA A 59 -3.79 -13.08 -19.67
C ALA A 59 -2.89 -13.19 -18.42
N THR A 60 -3.49 -13.32 -17.24
CA THR A 60 -2.75 -13.44 -15.99
C THR A 60 -1.94 -14.73 -15.90
N HIS A 61 -2.47 -15.84 -16.39
CA HIS A 61 -1.73 -17.10 -16.48
C HIS A 61 -0.53 -17.00 -17.45
N ALA A 62 -0.69 -16.31 -18.58
CA ALA A 62 0.41 -16.06 -19.50
C ALA A 62 1.50 -15.18 -18.87
N ILE A 63 1.11 -14.13 -18.12
CA ILE A 63 2.04 -13.32 -17.33
C ILE A 63 2.76 -14.21 -16.31
N ALA A 64 2.03 -15.03 -15.56
CA ALA A 64 2.59 -15.88 -14.51
C ALA A 64 3.65 -16.87 -15.03
N ASN A 65 3.40 -17.49 -16.19
CA ASN A 65 4.39 -18.37 -16.81
C ASN A 65 5.61 -17.61 -17.33
N THR A 66 5.40 -16.41 -17.89
CA THR A 66 6.46 -15.57 -18.47
C THR A 66 7.44 -15.08 -17.40
N VAL A 67 6.94 -14.57 -16.27
CA VAL A 67 7.78 -13.96 -15.24
C VAL A 67 8.68 -14.93 -14.48
N ARG A 68 8.39 -16.24 -14.55
CA ARG A 68 9.28 -17.29 -13.99
C ARG A 68 10.64 -17.31 -14.66
N ASP A 69 10.69 -17.02 -15.95
CA ASP A 69 11.92 -17.00 -16.74
C ASP A 69 12.58 -15.61 -16.79
N LEU A 70 11.87 -14.57 -16.34
CA LEU A 70 12.38 -13.21 -16.26
C LEU A 70 13.15 -12.96 -14.96
N THR A 71 14.21 -12.16 -15.08
CA THR A 71 14.99 -11.63 -13.97
C THR A 71 14.55 -10.20 -13.66
N GLY A 72 14.82 -9.75 -12.44
CA GLY A 72 14.49 -8.39 -12.01
C GLY A 72 13.01 -8.20 -11.63
N PHE A 73 12.65 -6.93 -11.47
CA PHE A 73 11.30 -6.51 -11.09
C PHE A 73 10.46 -6.20 -12.33
N ASN A 74 9.27 -6.80 -12.42
CA ASN A 74 8.38 -6.69 -13.58
C ASN A 74 7.17 -5.82 -13.25
N LEU A 75 6.78 -4.94 -14.18
CA LEU A 75 5.62 -4.07 -14.02
C LEU A 75 4.44 -4.60 -14.83
N VAL A 76 3.31 -4.84 -14.18
CA VAL A 76 2.03 -5.18 -14.80
C VAL A 76 1.10 -3.99 -14.67
N ILE A 77 0.73 -3.41 -15.81
CA ILE A 77 -0.14 -2.24 -15.86
C ILE A 77 -1.56 -2.71 -16.20
N ALA A 78 -2.48 -2.53 -15.27
CA ALA A 78 -3.90 -2.76 -15.47
C ALA A 78 -4.59 -1.51 -16.04
N ALA A 79 -5.73 -1.69 -16.72
CA ALA A 79 -6.49 -0.57 -17.28
C ALA A 79 -7.09 0.34 -16.19
N ASP A 80 -7.54 -0.25 -15.08
CA ASP A 80 -8.18 0.41 -13.95
C ASP A 80 -7.91 -0.35 -12.63
N THR A 81 -8.38 0.22 -11.51
CA THR A 81 -8.17 -0.34 -10.16
C THR A 81 -8.80 -1.72 -10.00
N GLN A 82 -10.00 -1.95 -10.53
CA GLN A 82 -10.67 -3.25 -10.45
C GLN A 82 -9.86 -4.33 -11.18
N GLY A 83 -9.35 -4.01 -12.38
CA GLY A 83 -8.46 -4.88 -13.13
C GLY A 83 -7.16 -5.16 -12.39
N ALA A 84 -6.57 -4.17 -11.72
CA ALA A 84 -5.37 -4.35 -10.92
C ALA A 84 -5.60 -5.32 -9.74
N GLU A 85 -6.71 -5.17 -9.02
CA GLU A 85 -7.09 -6.08 -7.92
C GLU A 85 -7.31 -7.50 -8.43
N GLN A 86 -8.06 -7.67 -9.52
CA GLN A 86 -8.31 -8.98 -10.11
C GLN A 86 -7.00 -9.66 -10.51
N ILE A 87 -6.14 -8.97 -11.27
CA ILE A 87 -4.85 -9.49 -11.72
C ILE A 87 -3.97 -9.83 -10.51
N THR A 88 -3.94 -8.98 -9.48
CA THR A 88 -3.16 -9.23 -8.26
C THR A 88 -3.60 -10.51 -7.55
N ASN A 89 -4.91 -10.72 -7.38
CA ASN A 89 -5.44 -11.92 -6.75
C ASN A 89 -5.16 -13.18 -7.57
N GLU A 90 -5.32 -13.11 -8.89
CA GLU A 90 -5.00 -14.21 -9.80
C GLU A 90 -3.49 -14.54 -9.79
N LEU A 91 -2.61 -13.53 -9.83
CA LEU A 91 -1.17 -13.73 -9.73
C LEU A 91 -0.77 -14.34 -8.40
N LYS A 92 -1.36 -13.88 -7.28
CA LYS A 92 -1.12 -14.48 -5.96
C LYS A 92 -1.51 -15.95 -5.94
N PHE A 93 -2.62 -16.31 -6.56
CA PHE A 93 -3.01 -17.72 -6.71
C PHE A 93 -1.98 -18.54 -7.51
N PHE A 94 -1.40 -17.99 -8.56
CA PHE A 94 -0.45 -18.72 -9.42
C PHE A 94 1.00 -18.74 -8.91
N LEU A 95 1.44 -17.73 -8.15
CA LEU A 95 2.86 -17.44 -7.92
C LEU A 95 3.22 -17.06 -6.47
N SER A 96 2.30 -17.08 -5.50
CA SER A 96 2.58 -16.60 -4.13
C SER A 96 3.82 -17.23 -3.47
N ASP A 97 4.10 -18.49 -3.79
CA ASP A 97 5.21 -19.25 -3.20
C ASP A 97 6.51 -19.08 -3.99
N GLU A 98 6.46 -18.40 -5.14
CA GLU A 98 7.58 -18.28 -6.08
C GLU A 98 8.14 -16.86 -6.15
N LEU A 99 7.26 -15.84 -6.12
CA LEU A 99 7.62 -14.45 -6.36
C LEU A 99 6.85 -13.49 -5.45
N THR A 100 7.53 -12.40 -5.07
CA THR A 100 6.89 -11.27 -4.42
C THR A 100 5.95 -10.55 -5.40
N ILE A 101 4.69 -10.42 -5.01
CA ILE A 101 3.65 -9.73 -5.79
C ILE A 101 3.16 -8.53 -4.98
N LEU A 102 3.50 -7.34 -5.47
CA LEU A 102 3.11 -6.07 -4.89
C LEU A 102 2.00 -5.43 -5.70
N SER A 103 1.17 -4.63 -5.03
CA SER A 103 0.21 -3.74 -5.67
C SER A 103 0.38 -2.36 -5.05
N LEU A 104 0.49 -1.32 -5.86
CA LEU A 104 0.54 0.06 -5.36
C LEU A 104 -0.88 0.64 -5.41
N PRO A 105 -1.54 0.87 -4.26
CA PRO A 105 -2.92 1.35 -4.27
C PRO A 105 -2.99 2.80 -4.79
N ASP A 106 -4.11 3.14 -5.41
CA ASP A 106 -4.42 4.51 -5.79
C ASP A 106 -4.66 5.38 -4.56
N TRP A 107 -4.51 6.69 -4.70
CA TRP A 107 -4.82 7.63 -3.63
C TRP A 107 -6.32 7.70 -3.28
N GLU A 108 -7.20 7.19 -4.13
CA GLU A 108 -8.66 7.24 -3.97
C GLU A 108 -9.20 8.67 -3.78
N THR A 109 -8.46 9.66 -4.29
CA THR A 109 -8.86 11.06 -4.34
C THR A 109 -8.91 11.52 -5.79
N LEU A 110 -9.73 12.54 -6.06
CA LEU A 110 -9.82 13.09 -7.41
C LEU A 110 -8.55 13.88 -7.76
N ILE A 111 -8.17 13.92 -9.03
CA ILE A 111 -7.01 14.71 -9.45
C ILE A 111 -7.25 16.19 -9.08
N TYR A 112 -6.32 16.76 -8.30
CA TYR A 112 -6.42 18.11 -7.72
C TYR A 112 -7.55 18.27 -6.68
N ASP A 113 -7.87 17.20 -5.95
CA ASP A 113 -8.78 17.28 -4.81
C ASP A 113 -8.22 18.18 -3.69
N LYS A 114 -9.13 18.65 -2.83
CA LYS A 114 -8.78 19.37 -1.60
C LYS A 114 -8.56 18.42 -0.43
N PHE A 115 -8.82 17.14 -0.61
CA PHE A 115 -8.56 16.09 0.37
C PHE A 115 -7.19 15.45 0.10
N SER A 116 -6.50 15.10 1.18
CA SER A 116 -5.34 14.22 1.10
C SER A 116 -5.80 12.76 1.12
N PRO A 117 -5.00 11.82 0.57
CA PRO A 117 -5.29 10.40 0.67
C PRO A 117 -5.37 9.96 2.13
N HIS A 118 -6.16 8.93 2.41
CA HIS A 118 -6.27 8.37 3.75
C HIS A 118 -4.92 7.82 4.22
N GLN A 119 -4.60 7.97 5.51
CA GLN A 119 -3.32 7.55 6.09
C GLN A 119 -3.06 6.05 5.94
N ASP A 120 -4.09 5.21 5.92
CA ASP A 120 -3.95 3.78 5.66
C ASP A 120 -3.46 3.51 4.23
N ILE A 121 -3.97 4.27 3.25
CA ILE A 121 -3.50 4.19 1.85
C ILE A 121 -2.04 4.65 1.77
N ILE A 122 -1.70 5.77 2.42
CA ILE A 122 -0.31 6.27 2.47
C ILE A 122 0.62 5.25 3.13
N SER A 123 0.19 4.63 4.24
CA SER A 123 0.92 3.58 4.95
C SER A 123 1.19 2.39 4.04
N GLU A 124 0.17 1.88 3.35
CA GLU A 124 0.30 0.77 2.40
C GLU A 124 1.25 1.13 1.24
N ARG A 125 1.09 2.33 0.66
CA ARG A 125 1.95 2.80 -0.43
C ARG A 125 3.40 2.90 -0.02
N LEU A 126 3.69 3.52 1.12
CA LEU A 126 5.06 3.61 1.64
C LEU A 126 5.65 2.23 1.93
N GLY A 127 4.85 1.30 2.47
CA GLY A 127 5.26 -0.09 2.65
C GLY A 127 5.65 -0.77 1.33
N VAL A 128 4.80 -0.63 0.30
CA VAL A 128 5.03 -1.18 -1.04
C VAL A 128 6.27 -0.56 -1.69
N LEU A 129 6.42 0.77 -1.61
CA LEU A 129 7.56 1.47 -2.19
C LEU A 129 8.87 1.12 -1.48
N ASN A 130 8.86 1.00 -0.15
CA ASN A 130 10.02 0.53 0.61
C ASN A 130 10.40 -0.90 0.21
N GLN A 131 9.41 -1.80 0.12
CA GLN A 131 9.63 -3.17 -0.32
C GLN A 131 10.15 -3.26 -1.76
N LEU A 132 9.66 -2.40 -2.65
CA LEU A 132 10.11 -2.32 -4.04
C LEU A 132 11.60 -1.97 -4.13
N VAL A 133 12.09 -1.07 -3.28
CA VAL A 133 13.52 -0.70 -3.25
C VAL A 133 14.39 -1.82 -2.67
N MET A 134 13.87 -2.63 -1.76
CA MET A 134 14.59 -3.75 -1.15
C MET A 134 14.55 -5.04 -1.98
N SER A 135 13.64 -5.14 -2.95
CA SER A 135 13.40 -6.38 -3.70
C SER A 135 14.13 -6.39 -5.03
N GLU A 136 14.95 -7.41 -5.27
CA GLU A 136 15.65 -7.59 -6.55
C GLU A 136 14.77 -8.21 -7.64
N ARG A 137 13.71 -8.95 -7.22
CA ARG A 137 12.84 -9.70 -8.12
C ARG A 137 11.41 -9.69 -7.61
N GLY A 138 10.46 -9.51 -8.52
CA GLY A 138 9.04 -9.54 -8.17
C GLY A 138 8.16 -9.00 -9.29
N LEU A 139 6.88 -8.83 -8.97
CA LEU A 139 5.89 -8.17 -9.82
C LEU A 139 5.25 -7.01 -9.06
N LEU A 140 5.08 -5.87 -9.73
CA LEU A 140 4.25 -4.76 -9.27
C LEU A 140 3.06 -4.69 -10.20
N VAL A 141 1.87 -4.85 -9.64
CA VAL A 141 0.62 -4.58 -10.34
C VAL A 141 0.20 -3.14 -10.03
N ILE A 142 -0.10 -2.36 -11.05
CA ILE A 142 -0.50 -0.96 -10.89
C ILE A 142 -1.58 -0.61 -11.91
N PRO A 143 -2.64 0.12 -11.54
CA PRO A 143 -3.57 0.64 -12.54
C PRO A 143 -2.92 1.81 -13.31
N ALA A 144 -3.35 2.00 -14.55
CA ALA A 144 -2.80 3.02 -15.44
C ALA A 144 -2.91 4.44 -14.85
N THR A 145 -3.95 4.73 -14.07
CA THR A 145 -4.15 6.01 -13.39
C THR A 145 -3.08 6.28 -12.33
N THR A 146 -2.78 5.30 -11.46
CA THR A 146 -1.76 5.42 -10.41
C THR A 146 -0.36 5.54 -11.00
N LEU A 147 -0.10 4.88 -12.14
CA LEU A 147 1.20 4.98 -12.83
C LEU A 147 1.55 6.41 -13.27
N LEU A 148 0.54 7.26 -13.52
CA LEU A 148 0.76 8.64 -13.94
C LEU A 148 1.13 9.57 -12.78
N GLN A 149 0.94 9.13 -11.53
CA GLN A 149 1.27 9.92 -10.34
C GLN A 149 2.80 10.02 -10.18
N ARG A 150 3.25 11.20 -9.76
CA ARG A 150 4.65 11.39 -9.37
C ARG A 150 4.84 10.86 -7.96
N LEU A 151 5.98 10.21 -7.74
CA LEU A 151 6.39 9.71 -6.43
C LEU A 151 7.59 10.53 -5.93
N ALA A 152 7.81 10.51 -4.62
CA ALA A 152 9.08 10.98 -4.07
C ALA A 152 10.25 10.15 -4.61
N PRO A 153 11.45 10.75 -4.67
CA PRO A 153 12.66 10.02 -5.01
C PRO A 153 12.90 8.84 -4.05
N PRO A 154 13.43 7.69 -4.49
CA PRO A 154 13.70 6.54 -3.62
C PRO A 154 14.56 6.87 -2.41
N GLU A 155 15.48 7.83 -2.55
CA GLU A 155 16.37 8.30 -1.48
C GLU A 155 15.59 8.91 -0.31
N PHE A 156 14.42 9.49 -0.57
CA PHE A 156 13.55 10.03 0.48
C PHE A 156 13.02 8.90 1.37
N ILE A 157 12.52 7.82 0.78
CA ILE A 157 11.94 6.70 1.55
C ILE A 157 13.04 6.00 2.34
N LEU A 158 14.18 5.71 1.72
CA LEU A 158 15.31 5.06 2.39
C LEU A 158 15.92 5.93 3.50
N GLY A 159 16.16 7.22 3.20
CA GLY A 159 16.85 8.13 4.10
C GLY A 159 16.03 8.55 5.33
N ASN A 160 14.72 8.38 5.28
CA ASN A 160 13.81 8.68 6.39
C ASN A 160 13.26 7.42 7.06
N SER A 161 13.85 6.25 6.77
CA SER A 161 13.58 5.04 7.54
C SER A 161 14.35 5.06 8.87
N LEU A 162 13.68 4.70 9.96
CA LEU A 162 14.29 4.63 11.30
C LEU A 162 14.02 3.24 11.89
N VAL A 163 15.09 2.53 12.25
CA VAL A 163 15.00 1.26 12.96
C VAL A 163 15.24 1.50 14.44
N LEU A 164 14.40 0.90 15.28
CA LEU A 164 14.53 0.93 16.73
C LEU A 164 14.62 -0.49 17.28
N GLU A 165 15.62 -0.74 18.12
CA GLU A 165 15.89 -2.06 18.72
C GLU A 165 15.84 -1.99 20.24
N THR A 166 15.48 -3.10 20.89
CA THR A 166 15.59 -3.22 22.35
C THR A 166 17.03 -2.97 22.82
N SER A 167 17.20 -2.41 24.01
CA SER A 167 18.50 -2.06 24.61
C SER A 167 19.30 -0.95 23.93
N GLN A 168 18.75 -0.27 22.91
CA GLN A 168 19.41 0.92 22.36
C GLN A 168 19.14 2.16 23.22
N LYS A 169 20.03 3.14 23.14
CA LYS A 169 19.81 4.47 23.73
C LYS A 169 18.69 5.23 23.03
N PHE A 170 17.83 5.86 23.81
CA PHE A 170 16.63 6.52 23.34
C PHE A 170 16.36 7.82 24.10
N ASP A 171 16.61 8.95 23.44
CA ASP A 171 16.18 10.26 23.93
C ASP A 171 14.80 10.60 23.35
N ILE A 172 13.79 10.64 24.23
CA ILE A 172 12.40 10.97 23.87
C ILE A 172 12.32 12.32 23.15
N ASN A 173 13.01 13.36 23.63
CA ASN A 173 12.92 14.69 23.05
C ASN A 173 13.56 14.74 21.66
N GLN A 174 14.67 14.02 21.47
CA GLN A 174 15.27 13.85 20.15
C GLN A 174 14.34 13.08 19.21
N MET A 175 13.73 11.99 19.69
CA MET A 175 12.80 11.20 18.90
C MET A 175 11.56 12.02 18.48
N ARG A 176 11.00 12.83 19.39
CA ARG A 176 9.88 13.73 19.07
C ARG A 176 10.21 14.65 17.90
N ARG A 177 11.41 15.23 17.88
CA ARG A 177 11.85 16.10 16.76
C ARG A 177 11.96 15.32 15.45
N LYS A 178 12.58 14.13 15.48
CA LYS A 178 12.69 13.26 14.29
C LYS A 178 11.32 12.87 13.74
N LEU A 179 10.38 12.51 14.62
CA LEU A 179 9.01 12.16 14.24
C LEU A 179 8.27 13.35 13.62
N GLN A 180 8.43 14.54 14.18
CA GLN A 180 7.87 15.77 13.61
C GLN A 180 8.44 16.09 12.22
N GLU A 181 9.76 15.98 12.04
CA GLU A 181 10.43 16.15 10.74
C GLU A 181 9.96 15.10 9.71
N ALA A 182 9.66 13.88 10.19
CA ALA A 182 9.03 12.81 9.41
C ALA A 182 7.50 12.97 9.26
N ALA A 183 6.94 14.12 9.65
CA ALA A 183 5.51 14.48 9.55
C ALA A 183 4.53 13.62 10.39
N TYR A 184 5.01 12.96 11.44
CA TYR A 184 4.13 12.29 12.41
C TYR A 184 3.41 13.30 13.30
N HIS A 185 2.17 12.97 13.67
CA HIS A 185 1.31 13.81 14.52
C HIS A 185 1.40 13.39 15.98
N SER A 186 1.66 14.36 16.86
CA SER A 186 1.59 14.15 18.31
C SER A 186 0.13 14.17 18.75
N VAL A 187 -0.34 13.08 19.32
CA VAL A 187 -1.70 12.91 19.82
C VAL A 187 -1.71 12.49 21.29
N GLU A 188 -2.87 12.55 21.92
CA GLU A 188 -3.03 12.04 23.29
C GLU A 188 -3.09 10.52 23.32
N THR A 189 -3.77 9.91 22.34
CA THR A 189 -3.96 8.45 22.20
C THR A 189 -3.78 8.09 20.74
N VAL A 190 -2.93 7.09 20.47
CA VAL A 190 -2.63 6.62 19.12
C VAL A 190 -3.72 5.65 18.66
N ILE A 191 -4.32 5.96 17.51
CA ILE A 191 -5.37 5.18 16.85
C ILE A 191 -5.00 4.88 15.40
N GLU A 192 -4.45 5.86 14.68
CA GLU A 192 -4.23 5.80 13.23
C GLU A 192 -2.74 5.84 12.88
N HIS A 193 -2.40 5.39 11.66
CA HIS A 193 -1.04 5.46 11.15
C HIS A 193 -0.50 6.90 11.11
N GLY A 194 0.80 7.07 11.39
CA GLY A 194 1.43 8.39 11.40
C GLY A 194 1.21 9.17 12.70
N GLU A 195 0.65 8.53 13.74
CA GLU A 195 0.46 9.12 15.05
C GLU A 195 1.49 8.62 16.06
N TYR A 196 1.80 9.46 17.06
CA TYR A 196 2.54 9.06 18.24
C TYR A 196 2.05 9.80 19.50
N ALA A 197 2.22 9.17 20.65
CA ALA A 197 1.91 9.74 21.96
C ALA A 197 3.05 9.46 22.95
N VAL A 198 3.29 10.39 23.87
CA VAL A 198 4.33 10.24 24.90
C VAL A 198 3.71 10.41 26.27
N ARG A 199 3.90 9.41 27.15
CA ARG A 199 3.35 9.36 28.50
C ARG A 199 4.43 8.91 29.48
N GLY A 200 5.16 9.85 30.05
CA GLY A 200 6.28 9.55 30.96
C GLY A 200 7.38 8.78 30.25
N SER A 201 7.62 7.53 30.68
CA SER A 201 8.62 6.62 30.10
C SER A 201 8.09 5.75 28.97
N ILE A 202 6.90 6.06 28.43
CA ILE A 202 6.28 5.28 27.36
C ILE A 202 6.08 6.17 26.13
N MET A 203 6.42 5.64 24.95
CA MET A 203 6.04 6.21 23.67
C MET A 203 5.21 5.21 22.88
N ASP A 204 3.96 5.56 22.59
CA ASP A 204 3.11 4.82 21.66
C ASP A 204 3.29 5.43 20.27
N ILE A 205 3.38 4.59 19.24
CA ILE A 205 3.54 5.02 17.85
C ILE A 205 2.83 4.05 16.90
N PHE A 206 2.19 4.58 15.86
CA PHE A 206 1.68 3.78 14.77
C PHE A 206 2.47 4.07 13.48
N PRO A 207 3.49 3.24 13.17
CA PRO A 207 4.38 3.52 12.05
C PRO A 207 3.70 3.32 10.70
N MET A 208 4.02 4.18 9.73
CA MET A 208 3.69 3.91 8.33
C MET A 208 4.37 2.61 7.84
N GLY A 209 3.67 1.82 7.04
CA GLY A 209 4.11 0.51 6.55
C GLY A 209 3.95 -0.64 7.54
N SER A 210 3.59 -0.37 8.80
CA SER A 210 3.18 -1.41 9.75
C SER A 210 1.68 -1.67 9.65
N LYS A 211 1.22 -2.86 10.05
CA LYS A 211 -0.22 -3.16 10.20
C LYS A 211 -0.73 -2.92 11.62
N ILE A 212 0.17 -2.74 12.58
CA ILE A 212 -0.13 -2.67 14.02
C ILE A 212 0.75 -1.62 14.69
N PRO A 213 0.26 -0.93 15.74
CA PRO A 213 1.03 0.07 16.46
C PRO A 213 1.91 -0.58 17.53
N TYR A 214 2.90 0.18 17.99
CA TYR A 214 3.90 -0.26 18.95
C TYR A 214 3.98 0.69 20.15
N ARG A 215 4.22 0.09 21.32
CA ARG A 215 4.54 0.73 22.58
C ARG A 215 6.02 0.52 22.85
N ILE A 216 6.73 1.62 23.06
CA ILE A 216 8.14 1.68 23.43
C ILE A 216 8.18 1.99 24.93
N ASP A 217 8.54 1.00 25.73
CA ASP A 217 8.74 1.16 27.17
C ASP A 217 10.22 1.49 27.42
N LEU A 218 10.48 2.57 28.16
CA LEU A 218 11.82 3.05 28.46
C LEU A 218 12.19 2.79 29.92
N PHE A 219 13.46 2.47 30.14
CA PHE A 219 14.10 2.49 31.45
C PHE A 219 15.26 3.48 31.41
N ASP A 220 15.07 4.62 32.09
CA ASP A 220 15.95 5.79 31.98
C ASP A 220 16.07 6.30 30.53
N ASP A 221 17.24 6.15 29.90
CA ASP A 221 17.55 6.58 28.53
C ASP A 221 17.72 5.38 27.57
N GLU A 222 17.18 4.22 27.90
CA GLU A 222 17.28 2.97 27.14
C GLU A 222 15.90 2.37 26.84
N ILE A 223 15.76 1.72 25.68
CA ILE A 223 14.57 0.92 25.36
C ILE A 223 14.59 -0.37 26.18
N ASP A 224 13.69 -0.49 27.14
CA ASP A 224 13.49 -1.69 27.94
C ASP A 224 12.70 -2.75 27.15
N SER A 225 11.58 -2.36 26.54
CA SER A 225 10.81 -3.28 25.70
C SER A 225 10.05 -2.60 24.57
N LEU A 226 9.90 -3.34 23.46
CA LEU A 226 9.04 -2.98 22.34
C LEU A 226 7.88 -3.97 22.30
N ARG A 227 6.65 -3.46 22.30
CA ARG A 227 5.45 -4.30 22.30
C ARG A 227 4.45 -3.81 21.27
N THR A 228 3.80 -4.72 20.57
CA THR A 228 2.61 -4.37 19.80
C THR A 228 1.47 -4.06 20.76
N PHE A 229 0.50 -3.24 20.35
CA PHE A 229 -0.73 -3.05 21.11
C PHE A 229 -1.95 -2.92 20.20
N ASP A 230 -3.12 -3.12 20.78
CA ASP A 230 -4.41 -2.94 20.08
C ASP A 230 -4.87 -1.48 20.20
N PRO A 231 -5.07 -0.74 19.09
CA PRO A 231 -5.39 0.69 19.11
C PRO A 231 -6.78 0.98 19.72
N GLU A 232 -7.72 0.05 19.73
CA GLU A 232 -9.04 0.28 20.32
C GLU A 232 -9.02 0.08 21.83
N THR A 233 -8.39 -1.00 22.29
CA THR A 233 -8.37 -1.38 23.71
C THR A 233 -7.17 -0.81 24.47
N GLN A 234 -6.15 -0.30 23.77
CA GLN A 234 -4.90 0.25 24.29
C GLN A 234 -4.06 -0.76 25.12
N ARG A 235 -4.29 -2.06 24.88
CA ARG A 235 -3.63 -3.16 25.58
C ARG A 235 -2.47 -3.70 24.77
N SER A 236 -1.30 -3.79 25.40
CA SER A 236 -0.12 -4.44 24.82
C SER A 236 -0.36 -5.93 24.62
N THR A 237 0.21 -6.48 23.55
CA THR A 237 0.00 -7.86 23.11
C THR A 237 1.33 -8.63 23.05
N GLN A 238 2.07 -8.53 21.96
CA GLN A 238 3.29 -9.31 21.70
C GLN A 238 4.54 -8.43 21.86
N GLN A 239 5.61 -8.99 22.43
CA GLN A 239 6.93 -8.34 22.45
C GLN A 239 7.67 -8.58 21.14
N VAL A 240 8.36 -7.57 20.65
CA VAL A 240 9.21 -7.61 19.45
C VAL A 240 10.62 -7.13 19.78
N GLU A 241 11.61 -7.54 19.00
CA GLU A 241 13.01 -7.15 19.20
C GLU A 241 13.35 -5.82 18.52
N GLN A 242 12.67 -5.52 17.42
CA GLN A 242 12.89 -4.32 16.63
C GLN A 242 11.60 -3.83 15.97
N ILE A 243 11.56 -2.54 15.67
CA ILE A 243 10.52 -1.90 14.85
C ILE A 243 11.18 -1.01 13.80
N ALA A 244 10.55 -0.91 12.63
CA ALA A 244 10.96 -0.01 11.55
C ALA A 244 9.87 1.05 11.34
N LEU A 245 10.30 2.30 11.20
CA LEU A 245 9.45 3.45 10.97
C LEU A 245 9.71 3.99 9.56
N LEU A 246 8.66 4.12 8.77
CA LEU A 246 8.69 4.89 7.51
C LEU A 246 8.23 6.34 7.78
N PRO A 247 8.55 7.32 6.92
CA PRO A 247 8.03 8.68 7.05
C PRO A 247 6.49 8.68 7.05
N ALA A 248 5.85 9.66 7.69
CA ALA A 248 4.39 9.73 7.76
C ALA A 248 3.73 10.20 6.45
N ARG A 249 4.51 10.66 5.47
CA ARG A 249 4.03 11.19 4.19
C ARG A 249 4.93 10.73 3.05
N GLU A 250 4.39 10.80 1.84
CA GLU A 250 5.13 10.55 0.59
C GLU A 250 6.03 11.72 0.16
N PHE A 251 6.26 12.71 1.03
CA PHE A 251 7.16 13.83 0.79
C PHE A 251 7.73 14.38 2.11
N PRO A 252 8.93 15.00 2.09
CA PRO A 252 9.54 15.58 3.28
C PRO A 252 8.84 16.86 3.75
N LEU A 253 8.92 17.15 5.05
CA LEU A 253 8.39 18.39 5.64
C LEU A 253 9.46 19.12 6.49
N ASP A 254 10.72 19.04 6.07
CA ASP A 254 11.84 19.71 6.71
C ASP A 254 12.01 21.17 6.21
N ASP A 255 12.85 21.96 6.91
CA ASP A 255 13.15 23.35 6.56
C ASP A 255 13.68 23.51 5.13
N ARG A 256 14.39 22.50 4.62
CA ARG A 256 14.93 22.52 3.26
C ARG A 256 13.80 22.42 2.24
N THR A 257 12.84 21.54 2.49
CA THR A 257 11.68 21.31 1.65
C THR A 257 10.74 22.50 1.68
N ILE A 258 10.48 23.08 2.85
CA ILE A 258 9.66 24.29 2.98
C ILE A 258 10.26 25.44 2.14
N LYS A 259 11.59 25.64 2.20
CA LYS A 259 12.27 26.65 1.37
C LYS A 259 12.21 26.32 -0.12
N HIS A 260 12.35 25.04 -0.49
CA HIS A 260 12.22 24.61 -1.88
C HIS A 260 10.83 24.91 -2.43
N PHE A 261 9.79 24.50 -1.69
CA PHE A 261 8.40 24.78 -1.96
C PHE A 261 8.14 26.28 -2.13
N GLN A 262 8.63 27.12 -1.21
CA GLN A 262 8.46 28.56 -1.29
C GLN A 262 9.10 29.16 -2.55
N ASN A 263 10.32 28.74 -2.89
CA ASN A 263 11.01 29.21 -4.08
C ASN A 263 10.28 28.79 -5.37
N ASN A 264 9.90 27.52 -5.47
CA ASN A 264 9.20 26.99 -6.63
C ASN A 264 7.79 27.58 -6.77
N TRP A 265 7.12 27.88 -5.65
CA TRP A 265 5.84 28.58 -5.65
C TRP A 265 5.95 29.92 -6.40
N TYR A 266 6.92 30.77 -6.03
CA TYR A 266 7.12 32.07 -6.67
C TYR A 266 7.62 31.99 -8.12
N MET A 267 8.24 30.88 -8.52
CA MET A 267 8.59 30.64 -9.93
C MET A 267 7.40 30.17 -10.77
N ARG A 268 6.43 29.51 -10.16
CA ARG A 268 5.33 28.83 -10.87
C ARG A 268 4.03 29.63 -10.89
N PHE A 269 3.75 30.39 -9.84
CA PHE A 269 2.50 31.11 -9.66
C PHE A 269 2.72 32.62 -9.58
N ASP A 270 1.83 33.38 -10.23
CA ASP A 270 1.86 34.85 -10.26
C ASP A 270 1.30 35.49 -8.97
N SER A 271 0.81 34.70 -8.01
CA SER A 271 0.07 35.20 -6.85
C SER A 271 0.96 35.48 -5.64
N GLU A 272 0.54 36.46 -4.82
CA GLU A 272 1.08 36.63 -3.48
C GLU A 272 0.76 35.38 -2.64
N GLY A 273 1.72 34.45 -2.55
CA GLY A 273 1.55 33.16 -1.86
C GLY A 273 0.94 33.28 -0.46
N ARG A 274 1.17 34.40 0.25
CA ARG A 274 0.60 34.65 1.59
C ARG A 274 -0.94 34.65 1.65
N ASN A 275 -1.61 34.92 0.53
CA ASN A 275 -3.08 34.87 0.45
C ASN A 275 -3.61 33.46 0.13
N CYS A 276 -2.74 32.51 -0.22
CA CYS A 276 -3.10 31.11 -0.42
C CYS A 276 -2.95 30.33 0.90
N PRO A 277 -4.03 29.67 1.39
CA PRO A 277 -3.95 28.84 2.59
C PRO A 277 -2.88 27.75 2.49
N ILE A 278 -2.77 27.08 1.33
CA ILE A 278 -1.79 26.00 1.13
C ILE A 278 -0.37 26.50 1.34
N TYR A 279 -0.03 27.63 0.72
CA TYR A 279 1.30 28.22 0.86
C TYR A 279 1.60 28.65 2.29
N ARG A 280 0.64 29.28 2.96
CA ARG A 280 0.81 29.75 4.34
C ARG A 280 1.04 28.57 5.29
N ASP A 281 0.22 27.54 5.18
CA ASP A 281 0.27 26.38 6.06
C ASP A 281 1.59 25.63 5.85
N MET A 282 1.98 25.36 4.59
CA MET A 282 3.29 24.77 4.27
C MET A 282 4.46 25.62 4.76
N SER A 283 4.37 26.94 4.60
CA SER A 283 5.40 27.87 5.11
C SER A 283 5.52 27.86 6.64
N SER A 284 4.47 27.42 7.34
CA SER A 284 4.47 27.25 8.79
C SER A 284 4.82 25.82 9.24
N GLY A 285 5.24 24.94 8.31
CA GLY A 285 5.55 23.54 8.59
C GLY A 285 4.32 22.67 8.83
N ILE A 286 3.15 23.10 8.35
CA ILE A 286 1.90 22.35 8.43
C ILE A 286 1.59 21.84 7.03
N ALA A 287 1.37 20.54 6.88
CA ALA A 287 0.95 19.96 5.61
C ALA A 287 -0.59 20.02 5.47
N PRO A 288 -1.14 20.94 4.65
CA PRO A 288 -2.59 21.11 4.50
C PRO A 288 -3.19 19.97 3.68
N ALA A 289 -4.50 19.77 3.80
CA ALA A 289 -5.21 18.80 2.97
C ALA A 289 -5.07 19.13 1.47
N GLY A 290 -4.84 18.10 0.64
CA GLY A 290 -4.64 18.23 -0.81
C GLY A 290 -3.25 18.70 -1.23
N ILE A 291 -2.30 18.85 -0.29
CA ILE A 291 -0.90 19.21 -0.60
C ILE A 291 -0.21 18.19 -1.50
N ASP A 292 -0.67 16.94 -1.50
CA ASP A 292 -0.16 15.83 -2.31
C ASP A 292 -0.20 16.14 -3.82
N TYR A 293 -1.07 17.07 -4.25
CA TYR A 293 -1.12 17.54 -5.65
C TYR A 293 -0.07 18.60 -6.01
N TYR A 294 0.74 19.02 -5.04
CA TYR A 294 1.81 19.99 -5.19
C TYR A 294 3.21 19.38 -5.05
N LEU A 295 3.33 18.04 -5.05
CA LEU A 295 4.60 17.31 -4.96
C LEU A 295 5.76 17.84 -5.83
N PRO A 296 5.54 18.37 -7.05
CA PRO A 296 6.64 18.93 -7.84
C PRO A 296 7.24 20.25 -7.31
N LEU A 297 6.64 20.88 -6.29
CA LEU A 297 7.08 22.14 -5.71
C LEU A 297 8.06 21.94 -4.55
#